data_AF-A0AAV7QJY3-F1
#
_entry.id   AF-A0AAV7QJY3-F1
#
_cell.length_a   1.000
_cell.length_b   1.000
_cell.length_c   1.000
_cell.angle_alpha   90.00
_cell.angle_beta   90.00
_cell.angle_gamma   90.00
#
_symmetry.space_group_name_H-M   'P 1'
#
loop_
_entity.id
_entity.type
_entity.pdbx_description
1 polymer ?
#
loop_
_entity_poly.entity_id
_entity_poly.type
_entity_poly.pdbx_seq_one_letter_code
_entity_poly.pdbx_strand_id
1 'polypeptide(L)'
;MDASISSLTLETKSMQSDIAGFQSRVAGLEHRMGSLETQVATSQDRDQNLLYLRSKLTDMEDRSRRDNIPLLGIPENEEGTDIQAFLGSALPKLTSLDFDLPLEFQRAHRVGLKCSDKTSRPRPIITCLLRHNQTQQILQAAHSHGPF
;
A
#
# COMPACT_ATOMS: atom_id res chain seq x y z
N MET A 1 39.32 -42.08 -57.37
CA MET A 1 37.90 -42.09 -56.96
C MET A 1 37.74 -42.57 -55.51
N ASP A 2 38.34 -43.70 -55.12
CA ASP A 2 38.25 -44.21 -53.74
C ASP A 2 38.70 -43.23 -52.64
N ALA A 3 39.83 -42.54 -52.80
CA ALA A 3 40.32 -41.60 -51.77
C ALA A 3 39.34 -40.44 -51.49
N SER A 4 38.68 -39.91 -52.53
CA SER A 4 37.66 -38.86 -52.38
C SER A 4 36.38 -39.40 -51.74
N ILE A 5 35.99 -40.64 -52.06
CA ILE A 5 34.84 -41.31 -51.44
C ILE A 5 35.13 -41.52 -49.94
N SER A 6 36.32 -42.01 -49.59
CA SER A 6 36.73 -42.16 -48.18
C SER A 6 36.74 -40.82 -47.43
N SER A 7 37.24 -39.75 -48.05
CA SER A 7 37.18 -38.40 -47.46
C SER A 7 35.75 -37.95 -47.16
N LEU A 8 34.84 -38.08 -48.13
CA LEU A 8 33.42 -37.74 -47.96
C LEU A 8 32.73 -38.60 -46.89
N THR A 9 33.09 -39.88 -46.77
CA THR A 9 32.55 -40.74 -45.70
C THR A 9 33.02 -40.33 -44.31
N LEU A 10 34.20 -39.74 -44.16
CA LEU A 10 34.68 -39.22 -42.88
C LEU A 10 33.97 -37.91 -42.52
N GLU A 11 33.83 -37.02 -43.48
CA GLU A 11 33.17 -35.73 -43.29
C GLU A 11 31.68 -35.89 -42.96
N THR A 12 30.98 -36.84 -43.60
CA THR A 12 29.59 -37.19 -43.28
C THR A 12 29.44 -37.79 -41.88
N LYS A 13 30.38 -38.61 -41.41
CA LYS A 13 30.39 -39.11 -40.03
C LYS A 13 30.63 -37.99 -39.01
N SER A 14 31.52 -37.04 -39.34
CA SER A 14 31.73 -35.84 -38.52
C SER A 14 30.45 -35.02 -38.41
N MET A 15 29.80 -34.73 -39.55
CA MET A 15 28.52 -34.03 -39.58
C MET A 15 27.42 -34.75 -38.79
N GLN A 16 27.36 -36.09 -38.84
CA GLN A 16 26.42 -36.86 -38.03
C GLN A 16 26.66 -36.68 -36.52
N SER A 17 27.91 -36.65 -36.08
CA SER A 17 28.26 -36.40 -34.68
C SER A 17 27.86 -34.99 -34.25
N ASP A 18 28.12 -33.98 -35.09
CA ASP A 18 27.75 -32.58 -34.81
C ASP A 18 26.22 -32.42 -34.73
N ILE A 19 25.48 -33.06 -35.64
CA ILE A 19 24.01 -33.06 -35.62
C ILE A 19 23.48 -33.67 -34.33
N ALA A 20 24.03 -34.80 -33.88
CA ALA A 20 23.64 -35.41 -32.60
C ALA A 20 23.93 -34.48 -31.42
N GLY A 21 25.08 -33.79 -31.43
CA GLY A 21 25.43 -32.76 -30.46
C GLY A 21 24.43 -31.59 -30.47
N PHE A 22 24.05 -31.10 -31.64
CA PHE A 22 23.04 -30.04 -31.77
C PHE A 22 21.66 -30.50 -31.30
N GLN A 23 21.23 -31.71 -31.62
CA GLN A 23 19.95 -32.27 -31.15
C GLN A 23 19.89 -32.30 -29.61
N SER A 24 20.96 -32.75 -28.95
CA SER A 24 21.05 -32.74 -27.49
C SER A 24 20.96 -31.33 -26.91
N ARG A 25 21.66 -30.36 -27.52
CA ARG A 25 21.62 -28.95 -27.11
C ARG A 25 20.23 -28.33 -27.32
N VAL A 26 19.57 -28.64 -28.42
CA VAL A 26 18.21 -28.16 -28.73
C VAL A 26 17.21 -28.71 -27.70
N ALA A 27 17.24 -30.01 -27.43
CA ALA A 27 16.38 -30.61 -26.40
C ALA A 27 16.61 -29.97 -25.01
N GLY A 28 17.87 -29.68 -24.66
CA GLY A 28 18.20 -28.96 -23.42
C GLY A 28 17.66 -27.53 -23.39
N LEU A 29 17.68 -26.82 -24.53
CA LEU A 29 17.12 -25.47 -24.64
C LEU A 29 15.59 -25.48 -24.57
N GLU A 30 14.93 -26.44 -25.22
CA GLU A 30 13.46 -26.60 -25.18
C GLU A 30 12.98 -26.86 -23.75
N HIS A 31 13.66 -27.75 -23.01
CA HIS A 31 13.34 -28.00 -21.60
C HIS A 31 13.52 -26.74 -20.74
N ARG A 32 14.61 -26.00 -20.93
CA ARG A 32 14.86 -24.73 -20.22
C ARG A 32 13.82 -23.67 -20.58
N MET A 33 13.39 -23.60 -21.85
CA MET A 33 12.35 -22.69 -22.31
C MET A 33 11.04 -22.98 -21.59
N GLY A 34 10.58 -24.23 -21.56
CA GLY A 34 9.35 -24.61 -20.85
C GLY A 34 9.42 -24.33 -19.34
N SER A 35 10.58 -24.52 -18.72
CA SER A 35 10.78 -24.15 -17.31
C SER A 35 10.74 -22.63 -17.09
N LEU A 36 11.24 -21.83 -18.03
CA LEU A 36 11.18 -20.36 -17.94
C LEU A 36 9.75 -19.86 -18.18
N GLU A 37 9.02 -20.42 -19.14
CA GLU A 37 7.63 -20.08 -19.41
C GLU A 37 6.74 -20.32 -18.19
N THR A 38 6.89 -21.48 -17.56
CA THR A 38 6.17 -21.79 -16.31
C THR A 38 6.58 -20.84 -15.17
N GLN A 39 7.86 -20.52 -15.04
CA GLN A 39 8.32 -19.55 -14.04
C GLN A 39 7.72 -18.16 -14.27
N VAL A 40 7.70 -17.69 -15.52
CA VAL A 40 7.10 -16.40 -15.90
C VAL A 40 5.60 -16.39 -15.59
N ALA A 41 4.86 -17.43 -15.97
CA ALA A 41 3.44 -17.53 -15.69
C ALA A 41 3.15 -17.48 -14.19
N THR A 42 3.92 -18.21 -13.38
CA THR A 42 3.76 -18.16 -11.91
C THR A 42 4.18 -16.79 -11.33
N SER A 43 5.15 -16.10 -11.92
CA SER A 43 5.53 -14.75 -11.48
C SER A 43 4.40 -13.76 -11.75
N GLN A 44 3.81 -13.81 -12.94
CA GLN A 44 2.67 -12.95 -13.31
C GLN A 44 1.46 -13.17 -12.40
N ASP A 45 1.17 -14.43 -12.05
CA ASP A 45 0.11 -14.75 -11.09
C ASP A 45 0.41 -14.18 -9.70
N ARG A 46 1.66 -14.27 -9.23
CA ARG A 46 2.07 -13.63 -7.96
C ARG A 46 1.90 -12.11 -8.01
N ASP A 47 2.28 -11.47 -9.10
CA ASP A 47 2.15 -10.01 -9.24
C ASP A 47 0.68 -9.57 -9.23
N GLN A 48 -0.20 -10.31 -9.91
CA GLN A 48 -1.66 -10.09 -9.86
C GLN A 48 -2.19 -10.24 -8.43
N ASN A 49 -1.80 -11.30 -7.73
CA ASN A 49 -2.20 -11.52 -6.34
C ASN A 49 -1.69 -10.42 -5.39
N LEU A 50 -0.47 -9.93 -5.60
CA LEU A 50 0.08 -8.81 -4.83
C LEU A 50 -0.70 -7.51 -5.06
N LEU A 51 -1.08 -7.22 -6.31
CA LEU A 51 -1.91 -6.06 -6.63
C LEU A 51 -3.28 -6.16 -5.96
N TYR A 52 -3.92 -7.32 -6.05
CA TYR A 52 -5.20 -7.58 -5.38
C TYR A 52 -5.09 -7.40 -3.87
N LEU A 53 -4.06 -7.97 -3.24
CA LEU A 53 -3.88 -7.90 -1.80
C LEU A 53 -3.59 -6.47 -1.34
N ARG A 54 -2.78 -5.71 -2.09
CA ARG A 54 -2.54 -4.29 -1.82
C ARG A 54 -3.84 -3.49 -1.88
N SER A 55 -4.66 -3.68 -2.92
CA SER A 55 -5.95 -3.01 -3.02
C SER A 55 -6.86 -3.34 -1.84
N LYS A 56 -6.91 -4.61 -1.42
CA LYS A 56 -7.71 -5.04 -0.27
C LYS A 56 -7.20 -4.44 1.05
N LEU A 57 -5.89 -4.36 1.24
CA LEU A 57 -5.30 -3.73 2.42
C LEU A 57 -5.62 -2.23 2.47
N THR A 58 -5.52 -1.52 1.34
CA THR A 58 -5.91 -0.11 1.25
C THR A 58 -7.39 0.10 1.60
N ASP A 59 -8.30 -0.69 1.02
CA ASP A 59 -9.73 -0.59 1.33
C ASP A 59 -10.03 -0.89 2.81
N MET A 60 -9.34 -1.88 3.41
CA MET A 60 -9.47 -2.17 4.84
C MET A 60 -8.96 -1.03 5.73
N GLU A 61 -7.82 -0.43 5.37
CA GLU A 61 -7.24 0.72 6.08
C GLU A 61 -8.16 1.95 5.99
N ASP A 62 -8.68 2.24 4.80
CA ASP A 62 -9.60 3.35 4.56
C ASP A 62 -10.91 3.18 5.32
N ARG A 63 -11.48 1.97 5.34
CA ARG A 63 -12.68 1.66 6.16
C ARG A 63 -12.41 1.80 7.64
N SER A 64 -11.25 1.35 8.11
CA SER A 64 -10.88 1.43 9.52
C SER A 64 -10.64 2.87 10.00
N ARG A 65 -10.20 3.76 9.09
CA ARG A 65 -9.88 5.16 9.38
C ARG A 65 -10.96 6.14 8.94
N ARG A 66 -12.04 5.69 8.31
CA ARG A 66 -13.10 6.55 7.76
C ARG A 66 -13.70 7.51 8.78
N ASP A 67 -13.80 7.07 10.03
CA ASP A 67 -14.36 7.85 11.12
C ASP A 67 -13.31 8.63 11.91
N ASN A 68 -12.04 8.59 11.48
CA ASN A 68 -10.96 9.32 12.11
C ASN A 68 -10.92 10.75 11.57
N ILE A 69 -11.00 11.72 12.48
CA ILE A 69 -10.77 13.13 12.20
C ILE A 69 -9.37 13.47 12.74
N PRO A 70 -8.40 13.77 11.86
CA PRO A 70 -7.10 14.27 12.28
C PRO A 70 -7.18 15.78 12.55
N LEU A 71 -6.90 16.18 13.79
CA LEU A 71 -6.78 17.59 14.18
C LEU A 71 -5.30 17.97 14.25
N LEU A 72 -4.93 19.01 13.51
CA LEU A 72 -3.56 19.49 13.36
C LEU A 72 -3.39 20.86 14.02
N GLY A 73 -2.17 21.18 14.46
CA GLY A 73 -1.83 22.52 14.92
C GLY A 73 -2.22 22.87 16.36
N ILE A 74 -2.92 21.99 17.09
CA ILE A 74 -3.26 22.21 18.50
C ILE A 74 -1.97 22.16 19.34
N PRO A 75 -1.57 23.23 20.05
CA PRO A 75 -0.37 23.21 20.89
C PRO A 75 -0.38 22.09 21.92
N GLU A 76 0.80 21.55 22.28
CA GLU A 76 0.86 20.46 23.27
C GLU A 76 0.47 20.96 24.66
N ASN A 77 -0.32 20.16 25.39
CA ASN A 77 -0.80 20.39 26.75
C ASN A 77 -1.90 21.45 26.89
N GLU A 78 -2.39 22.04 25.80
CA GLU A 78 -3.59 22.89 25.85
C GLU A 78 -4.87 22.10 26.12
N GLU A 79 -4.87 20.80 25.82
CA GLU A 79 -6.05 19.96 26.03
C GLU A 79 -6.29 19.62 27.51
N GLY A 80 -5.30 19.88 28.37
CA GLY A 80 -5.32 19.47 29.76
C GLY A 80 -5.27 17.95 29.94
N THR A 81 -5.91 17.45 31.01
CA THR A 81 -5.92 16.03 31.36
C THR A 81 -6.90 15.22 30.52
N ASP A 82 -7.98 15.83 30.03
CA ASP A 82 -9.04 15.17 29.26
C ASP A 82 -9.22 15.82 27.89
N ILE A 83 -8.66 15.16 26.87
CA ILE A 83 -8.74 15.58 25.47
C ILE A 83 -10.20 15.56 24.97
N GLN A 84 -11.04 14.63 25.43
CA GLN A 84 -12.42 14.52 24.96
C GLN A 84 -13.25 15.73 25.42
N ALA A 85 -13.11 16.11 26.69
CA ALA A 85 -13.77 17.30 27.23
C ALA A 85 -13.33 18.59 26.51
N PHE A 86 -12.02 18.75 26.27
CA PHE A 86 -11.48 19.88 25.50
C PHE A 86 -12.15 19.95 24.12
N LEU A 87 -12.14 18.86 23.38
CA LEU A 87 -12.68 18.80 22.02
C LEU A 87 -14.19 18.96 21.96
N GLY A 88 -14.92 18.44 22.94
CA GLY A 88 -16.37 18.63 23.06
C GLY A 88 -16.74 20.12 23.16
N SER A 89 -15.89 20.94 23.76
CA SER A 89 -16.09 22.39 23.85
C SER A 89 -15.51 23.19 22.68
N ALA A 90 -14.43 22.68 22.05
CA ALA A 90 -13.69 23.38 21.00
C ALA A 90 -14.26 23.16 19.60
N LEU A 91 -14.68 21.92 19.27
CA LEU A 91 -15.16 21.57 17.93
C LEU A 91 -16.41 22.38 17.53
N PRO A 92 -17.47 22.49 18.36
CA PRO A 92 -18.66 23.27 17.98
C PRO A 92 -18.34 24.74 17.70
N LYS A 93 -17.41 25.33 18.47
CA LYS A 93 -16.95 26.72 18.28
C LYS A 93 -16.17 26.89 16.99
N LEU A 94 -15.32 25.93 16.64
CA LEU A 94 -14.49 25.99 15.45
C LEU A 94 -15.31 25.78 14.17
N THR A 95 -16.28 24.87 14.20
CA THR A 95 -17.12 24.56 13.04
C THR A 95 -18.36 25.45 12.94
N SER A 96 -18.64 26.30 13.94
CA SER A 96 -19.88 27.09 14.02
C SER A 96 -21.14 26.24 13.80
N LEU A 97 -21.12 25.01 14.31
CA LEU A 97 -22.22 24.05 14.18
C LEU A 97 -22.91 23.89 15.54
N ASP A 98 -24.23 23.97 15.52
CA ASP A 98 -25.07 23.57 16.64
C ASP A 98 -25.43 22.10 16.46
N PHE A 99 -24.91 21.24 17.34
CA PHE A 99 -25.24 19.83 17.34
C PHE A 99 -26.47 19.57 18.23
N ASP A 100 -27.46 18.86 17.70
CA ASP A 100 -28.68 18.46 18.45
C ASP A 100 -28.37 17.59 19.68
N LEU A 101 -27.24 16.89 19.64
CA LEU A 101 -26.77 15.94 20.64
C LEU A 101 -25.35 16.27 21.04
N PRO A 102 -24.95 16.01 22.30
CA PRO A 102 -23.56 16.18 22.72
C PRO A 102 -22.62 15.32 21.86
N LEU A 103 -21.42 15.84 21.62
CA LEU A 103 -20.37 15.10 20.93
C LEU A 103 -19.85 13.99 21.84
N GLU A 104 -20.11 12.75 21.45
CA GLU A 104 -19.60 11.56 22.13
C GLU A 104 -18.40 11.03 21.37
N PHE A 105 -17.29 10.82 22.07
CA PHE A 105 -16.03 10.36 21.49
C PHE A 105 -15.81 8.89 21.81
N GLN A 106 -15.55 8.08 20.77
CA GLN A 106 -15.08 6.71 20.96
C GLN A 106 -13.60 6.70 21.36
N ARG A 107 -12.80 7.58 20.73
CA ARG A 107 -11.37 7.76 21.04
C ARG A 107 -10.92 9.17 20.72
N ALA A 108 -10.01 9.70 21.52
CA ALA A 108 -9.29 10.94 21.24
C ALA A 108 -7.89 10.85 21.86
N HIS A 109 -6.85 10.93 21.04
CA HIS A 109 -5.47 10.80 21.52
C HIS A 109 -4.48 11.44 20.55
N ARG A 110 -3.33 11.88 21.08
CA ARG A 110 -2.18 12.32 20.28
C ARG A 110 -1.48 11.12 19.67
N VAL A 111 -1.06 11.24 18.42
CA VAL A 111 -0.31 10.20 17.70
C VAL A 111 1.11 10.67 17.39
N GLY A 112 2.08 9.76 17.53
CA GLY A 112 3.49 10.01 17.25
C GLY A 112 4.35 10.25 18.50
N LEU A 113 5.66 10.32 18.28
CA LEU A 113 6.66 10.54 19.33
C LEU A 113 6.56 11.95 19.91
N LYS A 114 6.49 12.04 21.23
CA LYS A 114 6.56 13.33 21.93
C LYS A 114 7.95 13.94 21.70
N CYS A 115 8.00 15.06 20.99
CA CYS A 115 9.25 15.76 20.76
C CYS A 115 9.56 16.68 21.95
N SER A 116 10.81 16.70 22.40
CA SER A 116 11.22 17.52 23.56
C SER A 116 11.35 19.01 23.22
N ASP A 117 11.50 19.33 21.93
CA ASP A 117 11.69 20.70 21.46
C ASP A 117 10.36 21.42 21.29
N LYS A 118 10.22 22.57 21.98
CA LYS A 118 9.05 23.46 21.88
C LYS A 118 8.88 24.10 20.49
N THR A 119 9.91 24.02 19.65
CA THR A 119 9.91 24.49 18.25
C THR A 119 9.43 23.42 17.27
N SER A 120 9.25 22.18 17.73
CA SER A 120 8.75 21.09 16.88
C SER A 120 7.25 21.24 16.61
N ARG A 121 6.79 20.70 15.48
CA ARG A 121 5.36 20.71 15.12
C ARG A 121 4.56 19.92 16.17
N PRO A 122 3.45 20.46 16.69
CA PRO A 122 2.63 19.73 17.65
C PRO A 122 2.08 18.44 17.02
N ARG A 123 1.98 17.37 17.82
CA ARG A 123 1.52 16.07 17.34
C ARG A 123 0.06 16.11 16.88
N PRO A 124 -0.33 15.41 15.82
CA PRO A 124 -1.75 15.33 15.46
C PRO A 124 -2.56 14.68 16.59
N ILE A 125 -3.77 15.18 16.83
CA ILE A 125 -4.78 14.46 17.61
C ILE A 125 -5.64 13.68 16.64
N ILE A 126 -5.77 12.37 16.84
CA ILE A 126 -6.75 11.56 16.12
C ILE A 126 -7.98 11.39 17.00
N THR A 127 -9.12 11.84 16.49
CA THR A 127 -10.40 11.67 17.15
C THR A 127 -11.37 10.84 16.34
N CYS A 128 -12.19 10.06 17.03
CA CYS A 128 -13.33 9.38 16.43
C CYS A 128 -14.55 9.63 17.29
N LEU A 129 -15.60 10.10 16.64
CA LEU A 129 -16.91 10.28 17.23
C LEU A 129 -17.67 8.97 17.19
N LEU A 130 -18.56 8.77 18.16
CA LEU A 130 -19.43 7.59 18.20
C LEU A 130 -20.47 7.62 17.06
N ARG A 131 -20.89 8.82 16.64
CA ARG A 131 -21.91 9.02 15.59
C ARG A 131 -21.27 9.50 14.30
N HIS A 132 -21.29 8.66 13.27
CA HIS A 132 -20.77 8.98 11.94
C HIS A 132 -21.37 10.25 11.31
N ASN A 133 -22.65 10.54 11.58
CA ASN A 133 -23.32 11.73 11.04
C ASN A 133 -22.67 13.04 11.53
N GLN A 134 -22.29 13.11 12.81
CA GLN A 134 -21.59 14.26 13.38
C GLN A 134 -20.18 14.41 12.78
N THR A 135 -19.47 13.30 12.55
CA THR A 135 -18.19 13.28 11.83
C THR A 135 -18.31 13.92 10.45
N GLN A 136 -19.31 13.50 9.68
CA GLN A 136 -19.56 14.03 8.33
C GLN A 136 -19.89 15.53 8.35
N GLN A 137 -20.73 15.98 9.28
CA GLN A 137 -21.05 17.41 9.43
C GLN A 137 -19.80 18.25 9.72
N ILE A 138 -18.94 17.80 10.63
CA ILE A 138 -17.69 18.49 10.97
C ILE A 138 -16.77 18.56 9.76
N LEU A 139 -16.58 17.45 9.04
CA LEU A 139 -15.72 17.42 7.85
C LEU A 139 -16.27 18.30 6.72
N GLN A 140 -17.59 18.33 6.52
CA GLN A 140 -18.24 19.21 5.55
C GLN A 140 -18.10 20.68 5.92
N ALA A 141 -18.27 21.04 7.20
CA ALA A 141 -18.06 22.39 7.69
C ALA A 141 -16.59 22.83 7.52
N ALA A 142 -15.64 21.97 7.89
CA ALA A 142 -14.22 22.23 7.71
C ALA A 142 -13.85 22.45 6.23
N HIS A 143 -14.42 21.65 5.32
CA HIS A 143 -14.23 21.84 3.88
C HIS A 143 -14.86 23.14 3.38
N SER A 144 -16.03 23.52 3.89
CA SER A 144 -16.76 24.72 3.49
C SER A 144 -16.12 26.01 4.00
N HIS A 145 -15.50 25.96 5.18
CA HIS A 145 -14.85 27.12 5.79
C HIS A 145 -13.50 27.51 5.16
N GLY A 146 -12.99 26.73 4.19
CA GLY A 146 -11.77 27.08 3.45
C GLY A 146 -10.49 27.00 4.31
N PRO A 147 -9.29 27.10 3.70
CA PRO A 147 -8.06 26.76 4.39
C PRO A 147 -7.71 27.84 5.42
N PHE A 148 -7.37 27.40 6.64
CA PHE A 148 -6.62 28.20 7.61
C PHE A 148 -5.19 28.43 7.12
#